data_AF-A0A2G9XZB4-F1
#
_entry.id   AF-A0A2G9XZB4-F1
#
_cell.length_a   1.000
_cell.length_b   1.000
_cell.length_c   1.000
_cell.angle_alpha   90.00
_cell.angle_beta   90.00
_cell.angle_gamma   90.00
#
_symmetry.space_group_name_H-M   'P 1'
#
loop_
_entity.id
_entity.type
_entity.pdbx_description
1 polymer ?
#
loop_
_entity_poly.entity_id
_entity_poly.type
_entity_poly.pdbx_seq_one_letter_code
_entity_poly.pdbx_strand_id
1 'polypeptide(L)'
;MVTNSEVLKRIYYGGVIGTIFHKRVSSIHGSKRIFVTLMPHYWQTAIFIWDISFSSVLFALLDPEFLREMMEKWMQMDIHQHFGSEYLTGEGIGPWYSANDYAMLKIAHDYLRYSGDFAWLEKDIGDKKVIEHLMYYATYWQELDVNNHGLADYGGANNLLECVQTYTHEVASLNAANVFNLRFIAKLIEKREPNKAKQLGETARELVKRVKRLYISGKGYWGCKQPDGSLREVRHCYDFLTISNTIPNELSRQQKEEMIKFFKEELQTPTWMHALSQRDGDATTSIRPDHQWTGAYTAWPAMTVEGLCRIGKHKLALQWLEGLARTAKQGPFGQAHMVEPAMASEGGGARKAPSDFPYISDWACVSNGSYVDMIIESLFGVNATLFDGVTATPRFDTLDPDAKLKNLHYQGSNYSIDQTGIKRGSQE
;
A
#
# COMPACT_ATOMS: atom_id res chain seq x y z
N MET A 1 16.83 12.95 -3.37
CA MET A 1 16.67 13.14 -4.83
C MET A 1 17.29 14.47 -5.24
N VAL A 2 17.79 14.59 -6.46
CA VAL A 2 18.22 15.85 -7.10
C VAL A 2 17.46 15.95 -8.41
N THR A 3 16.76 17.06 -8.66
CA THR A 3 15.93 17.25 -9.87
C THR A 3 15.65 18.73 -10.08
N ASN A 4 15.44 19.13 -11.33
CA ASN A 4 14.94 20.44 -11.74
C ASN A 4 13.41 20.47 -11.89
N SER A 5 12.73 19.31 -11.88
CA SER A 5 11.27 19.24 -11.98
C SER A 5 10.60 19.65 -10.67
N GLU A 6 9.83 20.74 -10.72
CA GLU A 6 9.01 21.19 -9.59
C GLU A 6 7.93 20.17 -9.22
N VAL A 7 7.41 19.42 -10.19
CA VAL A 7 6.45 18.32 -9.96
C VAL A 7 7.09 17.25 -9.08
N LEU A 8 8.28 16.78 -9.45
CA LEU A 8 9.00 15.75 -8.69
C LEU A 8 9.41 16.26 -7.31
N LYS A 9 9.95 17.47 -7.20
CA LYS A 9 10.30 18.08 -5.89
C LYS A 9 9.08 18.09 -4.98
N ARG A 10 7.94 18.56 -5.48
CA ARG A 10 6.73 18.73 -4.68
C ARG A 10 6.23 17.41 -4.12
N ILE A 11 6.14 16.37 -4.96
CA ILE A 11 5.66 15.05 -4.56
C ILE A 11 6.67 14.38 -3.61
N TYR A 12 7.95 14.32 -3.99
CA TYR A 12 8.96 13.60 -3.21
C TYR A 12 9.18 14.24 -1.84
N TYR A 13 9.47 15.55 -1.79
CA TYR A 13 9.74 16.22 -0.52
C TYR A 13 8.47 16.43 0.29
N GLY A 14 7.31 16.59 -0.35
CA GLY A 14 6.01 16.58 0.31
C GLY A 14 5.77 15.26 1.03
N GLY A 15 6.04 14.13 0.37
CA GLY A 15 5.97 12.80 0.98
C GLY A 15 6.92 12.63 2.16
N VAL A 16 8.20 12.96 1.98
CA VAL A 16 9.22 12.87 3.06
C VAL A 16 8.86 13.73 4.27
N ILE A 17 8.56 15.01 4.05
CA ILE A 17 8.22 15.95 5.14
C ILE A 17 6.90 15.52 5.80
N GLY A 18 5.91 15.09 5.01
CA GLY A 18 4.64 14.59 5.51
C GLY A 18 4.80 13.39 6.42
N THR A 19 5.65 12.42 6.08
CA THR A 19 5.96 11.28 6.95
C THR A 19 6.74 11.73 8.21
N ILE A 20 7.78 12.56 8.07
CA ILE A 20 8.58 13.02 9.22
C ILE A 20 7.77 13.86 10.20
N PHE A 21 6.75 14.59 9.74
CA PHE A 21 5.83 15.36 10.57
C PHE A 21 5.15 14.50 11.65
N HIS A 22 4.99 13.21 11.39
CA HIS A 22 4.37 12.25 12.29
C HIS A 22 5.32 11.67 13.35
N LYS A 23 6.61 11.99 13.26
CA LYS A 23 7.62 11.51 14.20
C LYS A 23 7.33 12.03 15.61
N ARG A 24 7.53 11.17 16.60
CA ARG A 24 7.57 11.45 18.03
C ARG A 24 8.89 10.91 18.57
N VAL A 25 9.52 11.71 19.43
CA VAL A 25 10.64 11.24 20.25
C VAL A 25 10.07 11.05 21.64
N SER A 26 10.08 9.82 22.11
CA SER A 26 9.53 9.43 23.40
C SER A 26 10.43 8.36 24.00
N SER A 27 10.42 8.23 25.32
CA SER A 27 10.97 7.07 26.02
C SER A 27 9.86 6.14 26.56
N ILE A 28 8.60 6.47 26.24
CA ILE A 28 7.43 5.70 26.64
C ILE A 28 7.46 4.36 25.90
N HIS A 29 7.43 3.25 26.65
CA HIS A 29 7.48 1.85 26.16
C HIS A 29 8.75 1.45 25.39
N GLY A 30 9.90 2.08 25.67
CA GLY A 30 11.21 1.62 25.19
C GLY A 30 11.57 1.99 23.75
N SER A 31 10.61 2.39 22.91
CA SER A 31 10.88 2.89 21.56
C SER A 31 11.35 4.34 21.58
N LYS A 32 12.57 4.60 21.09
CA LYS A 32 13.16 5.95 21.05
C LYS A 32 12.51 6.87 20.03
N ARG A 33 11.97 6.29 18.95
CA ARG A 33 11.36 6.98 17.82
C ARG A 33 10.10 6.25 17.39
N ILE A 34 8.99 6.97 17.29
CA ILE A 34 7.69 6.44 16.86
C ILE A 34 7.13 7.37 15.79
N PHE A 35 6.35 6.82 14.87
CA PHE A 35 5.55 7.60 13.92
C PHE A 35 4.07 7.27 14.14
N VAL A 36 3.30 8.24 14.64
CA VAL A 36 1.84 8.11 14.71
C VAL A 36 1.26 8.21 13.31
N THR A 37 0.06 7.71 13.08
CA THR A 37 -0.41 7.51 11.70
C THR A 37 -1.32 8.59 11.17
N LEU A 38 -2.13 9.22 12.04
CA LEU A 38 -3.12 10.22 11.67
C LEU A 38 -3.17 11.31 12.75
N MET A 39 -3.34 12.58 12.35
CA MET A 39 -3.41 13.71 13.28
C MET A 39 -4.09 14.94 12.67
N PRO A 40 -4.60 15.90 13.48
CA PRO A 40 -4.51 15.98 14.93
C PRO A 40 -5.83 15.75 15.69
N HIS A 41 -6.88 15.18 15.09
CA HIS A 41 -8.22 15.19 15.67
C HIS A 41 -8.77 13.83 16.10
N TYR A 42 -8.74 12.80 15.25
CA TYR A 42 -9.44 11.54 15.56
C TYR A 42 -8.52 10.44 16.08
N TRP A 43 -7.31 10.41 15.55
CA TRP A 43 -6.42 9.25 15.70
C TRP A 43 -5.00 9.64 16.13
N GLN A 44 -4.87 10.72 16.92
CA GLN A 44 -3.57 11.37 17.20
C GLN A 44 -2.52 10.44 17.81
N THR A 45 -2.99 9.38 18.43
CA THR A 45 -2.19 8.45 19.21
C THR A 45 -2.15 7.03 18.61
N ALA A 46 -2.97 6.79 17.59
CA ALA A 46 -3.03 5.52 16.89
C ALA A 46 -1.85 5.30 15.94
N ILE A 47 -1.43 4.06 15.83
CA ILE A 47 -0.53 3.55 14.80
C ILE A 47 -1.24 2.38 14.09
N PHE A 48 -1.94 2.68 12.99
CA PHE A 48 -2.52 1.66 12.13
C PHE A 48 -1.44 0.89 11.36
N ILE A 49 -1.55 -0.44 11.30
CA ILE A 49 -0.58 -1.32 10.62
C ILE A 49 -0.54 -0.99 9.11
N TRP A 50 -1.72 -0.82 8.51
CA TRP A 50 -1.85 -0.56 7.08
C TRP A 50 -1.17 0.76 6.64
N ASP A 51 -1.13 1.79 7.50
CA ASP A 51 -0.61 3.10 7.15
C ASP A 51 0.89 3.11 7.06
N ILE A 52 1.52 2.37 8.00
CA ILE A 52 2.94 2.09 7.97
C ILE A 52 3.29 1.24 6.75
N SER A 53 2.45 0.26 6.39
CA SER A 53 2.66 -0.58 5.20
C SER A 53 2.63 0.19 3.88
N PHE A 54 1.85 1.28 3.79
CA PHE A 54 1.80 2.12 2.60
C PHE A 54 3.05 2.99 2.41
N SER A 55 3.90 3.12 3.43
CA SER A 55 5.16 3.89 3.40
C SER A 55 6.37 3.05 3.78
N SER A 56 6.26 1.72 3.68
CA SER A 56 7.27 0.80 4.21
C SER A 56 8.61 0.88 3.47
N VAL A 57 8.65 1.30 2.20
CA VAL A 57 9.95 1.51 1.52
C VAL A 57 10.66 2.72 2.10
N LEU A 58 9.96 3.85 2.21
CA LEU A 58 10.50 5.03 2.87
C LEU A 58 10.97 4.69 4.29
N PHE A 59 10.17 4.00 5.09
CA PHE A 59 10.56 3.65 6.44
C PHE A 59 11.74 2.67 6.49
N ALA A 60 11.83 1.69 5.60
CA ALA A 60 12.98 0.78 5.53
C ALA A 60 14.28 1.53 5.21
N LEU A 61 14.20 2.64 4.47
CA LEU A 61 15.33 3.50 4.11
C LEU A 61 15.62 4.60 5.15
N LEU A 62 14.58 5.10 5.83
CA LEU A 62 14.66 6.23 6.76
C LEU A 62 14.93 5.79 8.21
N ASP A 63 14.23 4.75 8.65
CA ASP A 63 14.24 4.28 10.04
C ASP A 63 13.90 2.77 10.12
N PRO A 64 14.80 1.89 9.64
CA PRO A 64 14.58 0.45 9.66
C PRO A 64 14.40 -0.11 11.07
N GLU A 65 15.02 0.51 12.07
CA GLU A 65 14.85 0.13 13.49
C GLU A 65 13.40 0.30 13.94
N PHE A 66 12.76 1.43 13.57
CA PHE A 66 11.35 1.66 13.87
C PHE A 66 10.44 0.58 13.26
N LEU A 67 10.65 0.21 11.99
CA LEU A 67 9.85 -0.88 11.38
C LEU A 67 10.02 -2.19 12.14
N ARG A 68 11.25 -2.55 12.48
CA ARG A 68 11.52 -3.78 13.21
C ARG A 68 10.83 -3.78 14.58
N GLU A 69 11.00 -2.70 15.36
CA GLU A 69 10.36 -2.57 16.68
C GLU A 69 8.83 -2.67 16.59
N MET A 70 8.21 -2.01 15.60
CA MET A 70 6.76 -2.07 15.42
C MET A 70 6.28 -3.46 15.02
N MET A 71 6.96 -4.13 14.08
CA MET A 71 6.63 -5.50 13.71
C MET A 71 6.73 -6.46 14.90
N GLU A 72 7.80 -6.37 15.69
CA GLU A 72 7.97 -7.21 16.88
C GLU A 72 6.87 -6.98 17.92
N LYS A 73 6.47 -5.72 18.13
CA LYS A 73 5.35 -5.38 19.01
C LYS A 73 4.03 -5.96 18.51
N TRP A 74 3.76 -5.85 17.21
CA TRP A 74 2.55 -6.39 16.61
C TRP A 74 2.54 -7.92 16.58
N MET A 75 3.70 -8.59 16.50
CA MET A 75 3.82 -10.05 16.65
C MET A 75 3.51 -10.54 18.07
N GLN A 76 3.65 -9.68 19.09
CA GLN A 76 3.23 -9.99 20.47
C GLN A 76 1.74 -9.72 20.71
N MET A 77 1.10 -8.98 19.80
CA MET A 77 -0.31 -8.63 19.85
C MET A 77 -1.13 -9.58 18.97
N ASP A 78 -2.39 -9.78 19.33
CA ASP A 78 -3.37 -10.36 18.41
C ASP A 78 -3.81 -9.31 17.37
N ILE A 79 -3.16 -9.31 16.20
CA ILE A 79 -3.50 -8.46 15.06
C ILE A 79 -4.83 -8.86 14.39
N HIS A 80 -5.43 -9.99 14.79
CA HIS A 80 -6.75 -10.42 14.33
C HIS A 80 -7.87 -9.96 15.26
N GLN A 81 -7.56 -9.12 16.25
CA GLN A 81 -8.52 -8.41 17.10
C GLN A 81 -8.38 -6.89 17.03
N HIS A 82 -7.29 -6.37 16.45
CA HIS A 82 -6.94 -4.95 16.46
C HIS A 82 -6.43 -4.48 15.10
N PHE A 83 -6.67 -3.23 14.72
CA PHE A 83 -6.17 -2.64 13.46
C PHE A 83 -4.77 -2.04 13.60
N GLY A 84 -4.26 -1.98 14.83
CA GLY A 84 -3.07 -1.22 15.17
C GLY A 84 -2.84 -1.16 16.67
N SER A 85 -1.93 -0.28 17.04
CA SER A 85 -1.50 -0.09 18.43
C SER A 85 -1.56 1.37 18.82
N GLU A 86 -1.77 1.61 20.11
CA GLU A 86 -1.72 2.94 20.73
C GLU A 86 -0.30 3.28 21.16
N TYR A 87 0.26 4.43 20.76
CA TYR A 87 1.66 4.74 21.11
C TYR A 87 1.87 5.08 22.59
N LEU A 88 0.87 5.62 23.29
CA LEU A 88 0.96 6.01 24.70
C LEU A 88 0.89 4.82 25.65
N THR A 89 0.09 3.81 25.35
CA THR A 89 -0.10 2.62 26.20
C THR A 89 0.66 1.40 25.67
N GLY A 90 0.90 1.36 24.37
CA GLY A 90 1.46 0.22 23.66
C GLY A 90 0.49 -0.92 23.41
N GLU A 91 -0.76 -0.80 23.87
CA GLU A 91 -1.80 -1.80 23.71
C GLU A 91 -2.37 -1.81 22.28
N GLY A 92 -3.02 -2.92 21.93
CA GLY A 92 -3.83 -3.00 20.72
C GLY A 92 -5.05 -2.09 20.78
N ILE A 93 -5.46 -1.58 19.62
CA ILE A 93 -6.63 -0.70 19.50
C ILE A 93 -7.51 -1.06 18.30
N GLY A 94 -8.80 -0.77 18.47
CA GLY A 94 -9.81 -0.92 17.43
C GLY A 94 -10.19 -2.37 17.13
N PRO A 95 -11.12 -2.59 16.19
CA PRO A 95 -11.44 -3.91 15.67
C PRO A 95 -10.35 -4.44 14.71
N TRP A 96 -10.48 -5.70 14.30
CA TRP A 96 -9.66 -6.27 13.24
C TRP A 96 -9.85 -5.59 11.89
N TYR A 97 -8.74 -5.29 11.21
CA TYR A 97 -8.73 -4.95 9.79
C TYR A 97 -8.20 -6.11 8.95
N SER A 98 -8.97 -6.48 7.94
CA SER A 98 -8.67 -7.57 7.01
C SER A 98 -7.38 -7.39 6.23
N ALA A 99 -6.84 -6.18 6.16
CA ALA A 99 -5.57 -5.88 5.52
C ALA A 99 -4.33 -6.26 6.35
N ASN A 100 -4.48 -6.57 7.65
CA ASN A 100 -3.36 -6.68 8.60
C ASN A 100 -2.31 -7.72 8.19
N ASP A 101 -2.72 -8.93 7.78
CA ASP A 101 -1.77 -9.98 7.37
C ASP A 101 -0.92 -9.54 6.17
N TYR A 102 -1.55 -8.94 5.17
CA TYR A 102 -0.85 -8.36 4.02
C TYR A 102 0.07 -7.21 4.44
N ALA A 103 -0.42 -6.31 5.28
CA ALA A 103 0.36 -5.16 5.75
C ALA A 103 1.61 -5.62 6.51
N MET A 104 1.49 -6.59 7.41
CA MET A 104 2.62 -7.19 8.14
C MET A 104 3.66 -7.77 7.18
N LEU A 105 3.22 -8.56 6.19
CA LEU A 105 4.17 -9.17 5.25
C LEU A 105 4.77 -8.18 4.26
N LYS A 106 4.03 -7.15 3.85
CA LYS A 106 4.58 -6.06 3.03
C LYS A 106 5.67 -5.30 3.79
N ILE A 107 5.44 -4.97 5.06
CA ILE A 107 6.45 -4.30 5.90
C ILE A 107 7.68 -5.19 6.06
N ALA A 108 7.49 -6.48 6.38
CA ALA A 108 8.61 -7.42 6.52
C ALA A 108 9.39 -7.60 5.20
N HIS A 109 8.70 -7.71 4.07
CA HIS A 109 9.30 -7.79 2.74
C HIS A 109 10.17 -6.56 2.45
N ASP A 110 9.63 -5.35 2.67
CA ASP A 110 10.33 -4.10 2.41
C ASP A 110 11.49 -3.87 3.37
N TYR A 111 11.31 -4.20 4.66
CA TYR A 111 12.38 -4.19 5.65
C TYR A 111 13.53 -5.10 5.24
N LEU A 112 13.27 -6.38 4.96
CA LEU A 112 14.29 -7.38 4.68
C LEU A 112 15.06 -7.09 3.40
N ARG A 113 14.37 -6.71 2.31
CA ARG A 113 15.06 -6.47 1.02
C ARG A 113 16.00 -5.27 1.08
N TYR A 114 15.66 -4.22 1.83
CA TYR A 114 16.52 -3.03 1.94
C TYR A 114 17.58 -3.15 3.04
N SER A 115 17.24 -3.71 4.21
CA SER A 115 18.19 -3.83 5.33
C SER A 115 19.16 -5.00 5.16
N GLY A 116 18.71 -6.11 4.59
CA GLY A 116 19.44 -7.38 4.58
C GLY A 116 19.52 -8.06 5.95
N ASP A 117 18.72 -7.63 6.94
CA ASP A 117 18.69 -8.20 8.29
C ASP A 117 17.95 -9.54 8.33
N PHE A 118 18.47 -10.55 7.62
CA PHE A 118 17.91 -11.90 7.60
C PHE A 118 18.10 -12.64 8.92
N ALA A 119 19.02 -12.20 9.78
CA ALA A 119 19.21 -12.78 11.11
C ALA A 119 17.99 -12.53 12.02
N TRP A 120 17.26 -11.43 11.79
CA TRP A 120 16.00 -11.12 12.49
C TRP A 120 14.97 -12.26 12.39
N LEU A 121 14.96 -13.04 11.31
CA LEU A 121 14.03 -14.15 11.11
C LEU A 121 14.15 -15.24 12.18
N GLU A 122 15.32 -15.38 12.81
CA GLU A 122 15.59 -16.37 13.86
C GLU A 122 15.21 -15.90 15.26
N LYS A 123 14.90 -14.61 15.42
CA LYS A 123 14.60 -14.02 16.73
C LYS A 123 13.30 -14.59 17.27
N ASP A 124 13.33 -14.99 18.54
CA ASP A 124 12.13 -15.43 19.25
C ASP A 124 11.31 -14.21 19.69
N ILE A 125 10.02 -14.21 19.34
CA ILE A 125 9.03 -13.23 19.76
C ILE A 125 7.86 -14.01 20.38
N GLY A 126 7.79 -13.98 21.71
CA GLY A 126 6.90 -14.89 22.45
C GLY A 126 7.39 -16.33 22.35
N ASP A 127 6.52 -17.22 21.88
CA ASP A 127 6.76 -18.67 21.73
C ASP A 127 7.21 -19.09 20.33
N LYS A 128 7.30 -18.14 19.39
CA LYS A 128 7.59 -18.40 17.97
C LYS A 128 8.75 -17.54 17.48
N LYS A 129 9.46 -18.04 16.47
CA LYS A 129 10.40 -17.24 15.68
C LYS A 129 9.66 -16.28 14.78
N VAL A 130 10.31 -15.17 14.42
CA VAL A 130 9.79 -14.22 13.44
C VAL A 130 9.35 -14.92 12.15
N ILE A 131 10.14 -15.86 11.60
CA ILE A 131 9.75 -16.58 10.38
C ILE A 131 8.44 -17.39 10.53
N GLU A 132 8.15 -17.91 11.73
CA GLU A 132 6.94 -18.67 12.01
C GLU A 132 5.72 -17.74 12.11
N HIS A 133 5.87 -16.55 12.70
CA HIS A 133 4.85 -15.50 12.66
C HIS A 133 4.54 -15.09 11.22
N LEU A 134 5.57 -14.84 10.40
CA LEU A 134 5.37 -14.46 9.00
C LEU A 134 4.72 -15.58 8.16
N MET A 135 5.07 -16.85 8.43
CA MET A 135 4.39 -18.00 7.82
C MET A 135 2.91 -18.03 8.22
N TYR A 136 2.60 -17.83 9.50
CA TYR A 136 1.23 -17.80 10.01
C TYR A 136 0.39 -16.75 9.28
N TYR A 137 0.87 -15.50 9.18
CA TYR A 137 0.16 -14.45 8.43
C TYR A 137 0.00 -14.78 6.94
N ALA A 138 0.98 -15.46 6.31
CA ALA A 138 0.87 -15.84 4.90
C ALA A 138 -0.20 -16.90 4.63
N THR A 139 -0.54 -17.71 5.63
CA THR A 139 -1.50 -18.82 5.50
C THR A 139 -2.80 -18.59 6.25
N TYR A 140 -2.91 -17.54 7.08
CA TYR A 140 -4.10 -17.28 7.91
C TYR A 140 -5.40 -17.15 7.11
N TRP A 141 -5.32 -16.67 5.86
CA TRP A 141 -6.46 -16.61 4.95
C TRP A 141 -7.19 -17.94 4.75
N GLN A 142 -6.52 -19.08 5.00
CA GLN A 142 -7.12 -20.41 4.91
C GLN A 142 -8.14 -20.64 6.04
N GLU A 143 -7.91 -20.07 7.22
CA GLU A 143 -8.87 -20.08 8.33
C GLU A 143 -10.11 -19.22 8.02
N LEU A 144 -9.96 -18.27 7.09
CA LEU A 144 -11.03 -17.40 6.63
C LEU A 144 -11.83 -17.98 5.46
N ASP A 145 -11.46 -19.15 4.90
CA ASP A 145 -12.24 -19.85 3.86
C ASP A 145 -13.44 -20.60 4.46
N VAL A 146 -14.25 -19.89 5.24
CA VAL A 146 -15.38 -20.44 6.00
C VAL A 146 -16.53 -20.90 5.09
N ASN A 147 -16.58 -20.40 3.85
CA ASN A 147 -17.58 -20.79 2.86
C ASN A 147 -17.14 -21.96 1.97
N ASN A 148 -15.91 -22.47 2.13
CA ASN A 148 -15.31 -23.51 1.27
C ASN A 148 -15.28 -23.12 -0.22
N HIS A 149 -15.13 -21.83 -0.51
CA HIS A 149 -15.01 -21.30 -1.85
C HIS A 149 -13.56 -21.28 -2.35
N GLY A 150 -12.59 -21.55 -1.46
CA GLY A 150 -11.18 -21.44 -1.74
C GLY A 150 -10.66 -20.00 -1.69
N LEU A 151 -11.42 -19.09 -1.07
CA LEU A 151 -11.13 -17.66 -0.91
C LEU A 151 -11.40 -17.27 0.55
N ALA A 152 -10.61 -16.34 1.09
CA ALA A 152 -10.91 -15.77 2.39
C ALA A 152 -12.17 -14.90 2.33
N ASP A 153 -13.11 -15.18 3.23
CA ASP A 153 -14.24 -14.32 3.56
C ASP A 153 -13.82 -13.37 4.69
N TYR A 154 -13.75 -12.09 4.36
CA TYR A 154 -13.31 -11.04 5.29
C TYR A 154 -14.47 -10.42 6.08
N GLY A 155 -15.70 -10.89 5.88
CA GLY A 155 -16.89 -10.42 6.59
C GLY A 155 -17.41 -9.07 6.08
N GLY A 156 -17.94 -8.26 6.99
CA GLY A 156 -18.64 -7.02 6.65
C GLY A 156 -17.74 -5.80 6.46
N ALA A 157 -18.37 -4.66 6.17
CA ALA A 157 -17.71 -3.38 5.93
C ALA A 157 -16.74 -2.97 7.06
N ASN A 158 -17.06 -3.27 8.32
CA ASN A 158 -16.24 -2.92 9.49
C ASN A 158 -14.82 -3.53 9.48
N ASN A 159 -14.64 -4.67 8.80
CA ASN A 159 -13.33 -5.32 8.70
C ASN A 159 -12.58 -4.90 7.42
N LEU A 160 -13.31 -4.39 6.43
CA LEU A 160 -12.84 -4.07 5.08
C LEU A 160 -12.76 -2.56 4.87
N LEU A 161 -13.81 -1.97 4.32
CA LEU A 161 -13.93 -0.53 4.04
C LEU A 161 -15.21 -0.03 4.71
N GLU A 162 -15.10 0.61 5.88
CA GLU A 162 -16.26 0.87 6.76
C GLU A 162 -17.35 1.74 6.11
N CYS A 163 -16.99 2.46 5.05
CA CYS A 163 -17.87 3.38 4.32
C CYS A 163 -18.40 2.82 3.00
N VAL A 164 -18.07 1.58 2.65
CA VAL A 164 -18.53 0.94 1.39
C VAL A 164 -19.33 -0.31 1.71
N GLN A 165 -20.67 -0.20 1.76
CA GLN A 165 -21.55 -1.27 2.26
C GLN A 165 -21.60 -2.49 1.34
N THR A 166 -21.23 -2.32 0.08
CA THR A 166 -21.23 -3.39 -0.93
C THR A 166 -19.91 -4.17 -0.98
N TYR A 167 -18.83 -3.61 -0.43
CA TYR A 167 -17.49 -4.22 -0.44
C TYR A 167 -17.30 -5.16 0.75
N THR A 168 -17.85 -6.37 0.64
CA THR A 168 -17.93 -7.35 1.74
C THR A 168 -17.56 -8.76 1.30
N HIS A 169 -17.20 -9.60 2.26
CA HIS A 169 -16.91 -11.02 2.12
C HIS A 169 -15.65 -11.32 1.30
N GLU A 170 -15.78 -12.11 0.23
CA GLU A 170 -14.64 -12.56 -0.57
C GLU A 170 -14.30 -11.51 -1.63
N VAL A 171 -13.38 -10.62 -1.26
CA VAL A 171 -12.93 -9.50 -2.12
C VAL A 171 -11.69 -9.87 -2.93
N ALA A 172 -11.55 -9.27 -4.13
CA ALA A 172 -10.46 -9.60 -5.04
C ALA A 172 -9.10 -9.04 -4.59
N SER A 173 -9.07 -7.83 -4.02
CA SER A 173 -7.86 -7.17 -3.51
C SER A 173 -7.08 -8.03 -2.51
N LEU A 174 -7.68 -8.36 -1.36
CA LEU A 174 -6.99 -9.04 -0.26
C LEU A 174 -6.70 -10.51 -0.59
N ASN A 175 -7.57 -11.17 -1.37
CA ASN A 175 -7.24 -12.50 -1.89
C ASN A 175 -6.07 -12.48 -2.90
N ALA A 176 -5.91 -11.41 -3.69
CA ALA A 176 -4.70 -11.21 -4.50
C ALA A 176 -3.48 -10.89 -3.62
N ALA A 177 -3.66 -10.14 -2.54
CA ALA A 177 -2.60 -9.87 -1.56
C ALA A 177 -2.09 -11.16 -0.89
N ASN A 178 -2.97 -12.12 -0.62
CA ASN A 178 -2.57 -13.45 -0.14
C ASN A 178 -1.67 -14.20 -1.15
N VAL A 179 -1.83 -13.99 -2.46
CA VAL A 179 -0.91 -14.54 -3.47
C VAL A 179 0.50 -13.93 -3.31
N PHE A 180 0.58 -12.62 -3.07
CA PHE A 180 1.86 -11.96 -2.77
C PHE A 180 2.47 -12.53 -1.49
N ASN A 181 1.69 -12.67 -0.42
CA ASN A 181 2.12 -13.22 0.87
C ASN A 181 2.74 -14.61 0.73
N LEU A 182 2.03 -15.52 0.05
CA LEU A 182 2.51 -16.88 -0.21
C LEU A 182 3.81 -16.90 -1.02
N ARG A 183 3.92 -16.04 -2.05
CA ARG A 183 5.12 -15.94 -2.90
C ARG A 183 6.31 -15.39 -2.13
N PHE A 184 6.08 -14.39 -1.27
CA PHE A 184 7.12 -13.81 -0.43
C PHE A 184 7.70 -14.87 0.52
N ILE A 185 6.84 -15.57 1.29
CA ILE A 185 7.32 -16.62 2.21
C ILE A 185 7.97 -17.78 1.46
N ALA A 186 7.41 -18.19 0.32
CA ALA A 186 8.02 -19.22 -0.51
C ALA A 186 9.47 -18.86 -0.90
N LYS A 187 9.71 -17.62 -1.37
CA LYS A 187 11.05 -17.13 -1.70
C LYS A 187 11.96 -17.09 -0.47
N LEU A 188 11.42 -16.67 0.68
CA LEU A 188 12.18 -16.52 1.93
C LEU A 188 12.72 -17.85 2.46
N ILE A 189 11.91 -18.92 2.37
CA ILE A 189 12.26 -20.25 2.90
C ILE A 189 12.86 -21.19 1.84
N GLU A 190 12.88 -20.80 0.56
CA GLU A 190 13.24 -21.66 -0.59
C GLU A 190 14.51 -22.48 -0.38
N LYS A 191 15.58 -21.87 0.16
CA LYS A 191 16.87 -22.54 0.39
C LYS A 191 16.85 -23.52 1.57
N ARG A 192 15.98 -23.30 2.56
CA ARG A 192 15.91 -24.07 3.81
C ARG A 192 14.85 -25.18 3.72
N GLU A 193 13.71 -24.88 3.13
CA GLU A 193 12.54 -25.75 3.02
C GLU A 193 11.98 -25.77 1.58
N PRO A 194 12.74 -26.30 0.59
CA PRO A 194 12.38 -26.21 -0.82
C PRO A 194 11.02 -26.86 -1.16
N ASN A 195 10.67 -27.96 -0.49
CA ASN A 195 9.38 -28.62 -0.69
C ASN A 195 8.21 -27.75 -0.19
N LYS A 196 8.38 -27.10 0.97
CA LYS A 196 7.35 -26.21 1.52
C LYS A 196 7.20 -24.95 0.66
N ALA A 197 8.31 -24.35 0.22
CA ALA A 197 8.30 -23.24 -0.72
C ALA A 197 7.56 -23.59 -2.02
N LYS A 198 7.81 -24.77 -2.58
CA LYS A 198 7.10 -25.27 -3.77
C LYS A 198 5.59 -25.39 -3.51
N GLN A 199 5.18 -25.95 -2.36
CA GLN A 199 3.78 -26.07 -1.97
C GLN A 199 3.10 -24.70 -1.87
N LEU A 200 3.73 -23.72 -1.21
CA LEU A 200 3.22 -22.34 -1.14
C LEU A 200 3.06 -21.72 -2.53
N GLY A 201 4.03 -21.96 -3.42
CA GLY A 201 3.96 -21.52 -4.80
C GLY A 201 2.82 -22.17 -5.61
N GLU A 202 2.52 -23.45 -5.36
CA GLU A 202 1.35 -24.14 -5.93
C GLU A 202 0.05 -23.56 -5.42
N THR A 203 -0.08 -23.37 -4.11
CA THR A 203 -1.24 -22.72 -3.47
C THR A 203 -1.46 -21.33 -4.05
N ALA A 204 -0.40 -20.53 -4.22
CA ALA A 204 -0.48 -19.20 -4.81
C ALA A 204 -1.01 -19.24 -6.25
N ARG A 205 -0.59 -20.21 -7.07
CA ARG A 205 -1.09 -20.38 -8.45
C ARG A 205 -2.57 -20.75 -8.49
N GLU A 206 -3.02 -21.63 -7.60
CA GLU A 206 -4.44 -21.99 -7.52
C GLU A 206 -5.29 -20.82 -7.01
N LEU A 207 -4.80 -20.06 -6.03
CA LEU A 207 -5.47 -18.88 -5.51
C LEU A 207 -5.64 -17.80 -6.60
N VAL A 208 -4.63 -17.56 -7.43
CA VAL A 208 -4.76 -16.66 -8.60
C VAL A 208 -5.94 -17.07 -9.50
N LYS A 209 -6.10 -18.36 -9.78
CA LYS A 209 -7.22 -18.84 -10.62
C LYS A 209 -8.57 -18.52 -9.99
N ARG A 210 -8.68 -18.58 -8.67
CA ARG A 210 -9.93 -18.28 -7.92
C ARG A 210 -10.19 -16.79 -7.89
N VAL A 211 -9.18 -15.97 -7.56
CA VAL A 211 -9.26 -14.50 -7.63
C VAL A 211 -9.76 -14.06 -9.00
N LYS A 212 -9.21 -14.61 -10.09
CA LYS A 212 -9.62 -14.27 -11.47
C LYS A 212 -11.09 -14.56 -11.78
N ARG A 213 -11.79 -15.41 -11.02
CA ARG A 213 -13.24 -15.64 -11.17
C ARG A 213 -14.09 -14.49 -10.63
N LEU A 214 -13.52 -13.63 -9.80
CA LEU A 214 -14.16 -12.42 -9.30
C LEU A 214 -14.16 -11.27 -10.32
N TYR A 215 -13.43 -11.41 -11.43
CA TYR A 215 -13.34 -10.37 -12.45
C TYR A 215 -14.64 -10.23 -13.25
N ILE A 216 -15.14 -9.00 -13.43
CA ILE A 216 -16.32 -8.75 -14.25
C ILE A 216 -15.90 -8.49 -15.69
N SER A 217 -16.05 -9.50 -16.54
CA SER A 217 -15.61 -9.48 -17.94
C SER A 217 -16.18 -8.30 -18.72
N GLY A 218 -15.32 -7.55 -19.42
CA GLY A 218 -15.72 -6.39 -20.22
C GLY A 218 -15.95 -5.11 -19.42
N LYS A 219 -15.80 -5.13 -18.09
CA LYS A 219 -16.10 -3.99 -17.22
C LYS A 219 -14.88 -3.31 -16.61
N GLY A 220 -13.78 -4.03 -16.40
CA GLY A 220 -12.55 -3.47 -15.84
C GLY A 220 -12.51 -3.38 -14.31
N TYR A 221 -13.51 -3.90 -13.62
CA TYR A 221 -13.59 -3.97 -12.16
C TYR A 221 -13.96 -5.38 -11.70
N TRP A 222 -14.03 -5.56 -10.38
CA TRP A 222 -14.16 -6.86 -9.74
C TRP A 222 -15.47 -6.94 -8.94
N GLY A 223 -15.92 -8.14 -8.66
CA GLY A 223 -17.03 -8.40 -7.76
C GLY A 223 -16.55 -8.98 -6.45
N CYS A 224 -17.35 -8.80 -5.42
CA CYS A 224 -17.20 -9.44 -4.13
C CYS A 224 -18.11 -10.67 -4.09
N LYS A 225 -17.54 -11.84 -3.86
CA LYS A 225 -18.33 -13.07 -3.77
C LYS A 225 -18.93 -13.19 -2.36
N GLN A 226 -20.23 -13.42 -2.33
CA GLN A 226 -21.03 -13.49 -1.11
C GLN A 226 -21.07 -14.94 -0.58
N PRO A 227 -21.48 -15.17 0.68
CA PRO A 227 -21.54 -16.51 1.28
C PRO A 227 -22.43 -17.50 0.52
N ASP A 228 -23.50 -17.01 -0.11
CA ASP A 228 -24.40 -17.82 -0.94
C ASP A 228 -23.82 -18.14 -2.34
N GLY A 229 -22.63 -17.66 -2.64
CA GLY A 229 -21.94 -17.83 -3.91
C GLY A 229 -22.29 -16.79 -4.97
N SER A 230 -23.24 -15.88 -4.71
CA SER A 230 -23.56 -14.78 -5.61
C SER A 230 -22.39 -13.80 -5.72
N LEU A 231 -22.28 -13.13 -6.88
CA LEU A 231 -21.23 -12.15 -7.13
C LEU A 231 -21.85 -10.75 -7.14
N ARG A 232 -21.40 -9.89 -6.24
CA ARG A 232 -21.82 -8.49 -6.17
C ARG A 232 -20.77 -7.61 -6.83
N GLU A 233 -21.12 -6.91 -7.90
CA GLU A 233 -20.20 -5.96 -8.54
C GLU A 233 -19.90 -4.80 -7.60
N VAL A 234 -18.61 -4.44 -7.44
CA VAL A 234 -18.19 -3.25 -6.71
C VAL A 234 -17.09 -2.53 -7.47
N ARG A 235 -17.32 -1.26 -7.78
CA ARG A 235 -16.49 -0.44 -8.67
C ARG A 235 -15.48 0.37 -7.87
N HIS A 236 -14.69 -0.32 -7.05
CA HIS A 236 -13.78 0.32 -6.09
C HIS A 236 -12.32 0.28 -6.56
N CYS A 237 -11.57 1.35 -6.28
CA CYS A 237 -10.18 1.48 -6.68
C CYS A 237 -9.25 0.51 -5.94
N TYR A 238 -9.65 0.03 -4.76
CA TYR A 238 -8.83 -0.85 -3.93
C TYR A 238 -8.53 -2.19 -4.63
N ASP A 239 -9.47 -2.75 -5.39
CA ASP A 239 -9.19 -3.91 -6.24
C ASP A 239 -8.24 -3.55 -7.38
N PHE A 240 -8.46 -2.41 -8.04
CA PHE A 240 -7.59 -1.94 -9.13
C PHE A 240 -6.14 -1.81 -8.65
N LEU A 241 -5.90 -1.05 -7.58
CA LEU A 241 -4.54 -0.75 -7.09
C LEU A 241 -3.91 -2.00 -6.47
N THR A 242 -4.65 -2.82 -5.72
CA THR A 242 -4.04 -3.98 -5.06
C THR A 242 -3.65 -5.04 -6.07
N ILE A 243 -4.50 -5.34 -7.05
CA ILE A 243 -4.24 -6.40 -8.05
C ILE A 243 -3.13 -5.98 -9.01
N SER A 244 -3.11 -4.71 -9.44
CA SER A 244 -2.05 -4.19 -10.30
C SER A 244 -0.69 -4.09 -9.58
N ASN A 245 -0.66 -4.04 -8.25
CA ASN A 245 0.59 -4.05 -7.49
C ASN A 245 1.05 -5.45 -7.04
N THR A 246 0.13 -6.36 -6.73
CA THR A 246 0.46 -7.69 -6.16
C THR A 246 0.59 -8.78 -7.21
N ILE A 247 -0.25 -8.77 -8.25
CA ILE A 247 -0.27 -9.79 -9.31
C ILE A 247 -0.33 -9.22 -10.75
N PRO A 248 0.45 -8.16 -11.10
CA PRO A 248 0.38 -7.51 -12.42
C PRO A 248 0.64 -8.44 -13.61
N ASN A 249 1.41 -9.51 -13.40
CA ASN A 249 1.77 -10.48 -14.42
C ASN A 249 0.67 -11.54 -14.67
N GLU A 250 -0.33 -11.64 -13.78
CA GLU A 250 -1.45 -12.58 -13.92
C GLU A 250 -2.62 -12.02 -14.72
N LEU A 251 -2.61 -10.70 -14.95
CA LEU A 251 -3.60 -9.99 -15.74
C LEU A 251 -3.35 -10.19 -17.23
N SER A 252 -4.38 -10.61 -17.97
CA SER A 252 -4.32 -10.68 -19.42
C SER A 252 -4.21 -9.28 -20.03
N ARG A 253 -3.81 -9.20 -21.31
CA ARG A 253 -3.79 -7.93 -22.05
C ARG A 253 -5.18 -7.26 -22.06
N GLN A 254 -6.23 -8.05 -22.27
CA GLN A 254 -7.61 -7.57 -22.25
C GLN A 254 -8.00 -7.01 -20.87
N GLN A 255 -7.69 -7.74 -19.79
CA GLN A 255 -7.97 -7.25 -18.42
C GLN A 255 -7.25 -5.93 -18.14
N LYS A 256 -5.98 -5.81 -18.55
CA LYS A 256 -5.23 -4.54 -18.42
C LYS A 256 -5.88 -3.40 -19.20
N GLU A 257 -6.37 -3.65 -20.41
CA GLU A 257 -7.04 -2.63 -21.24
C GLU A 257 -8.39 -2.20 -20.63
N GLU A 258 -9.19 -3.16 -20.18
CA GLU A 258 -10.49 -2.92 -19.53
C GLU A 258 -10.34 -2.18 -18.19
N MET A 259 -9.42 -2.62 -17.31
CA MET A 259 -9.12 -1.95 -16.04
C MET A 259 -8.68 -0.50 -16.26
N ILE A 260 -7.90 -0.23 -17.30
CA ILE A 260 -7.45 1.13 -17.63
C ILE A 260 -8.60 1.98 -18.14
N LYS A 261 -9.50 1.40 -18.93
CA LYS A 261 -10.73 2.10 -19.35
C LYS A 261 -11.55 2.48 -18.12
N PHE A 262 -11.82 1.52 -17.23
CA PHE A 262 -12.52 1.76 -15.97
C PHE A 262 -11.87 2.87 -15.14
N PHE A 263 -10.56 2.78 -14.88
CA PHE A 263 -9.83 3.80 -14.14
C PHE A 263 -10.01 5.19 -14.76
N LYS A 264 -9.78 5.34 -16.06
CA LYS A 264 -9.85 6.65 -16.73
C LYS A 264 -11.27 7.22 -16.79
N GLU A 265 -12.27 6.37 -16.96
CA GLU A 265 -13.66 6.80 -17.14
C GLU A 265 -14.41 7.03 -15.83
N GLU A 266 -14.01 6.35 -14.75
CA GLU A 266 -14.81 6.30 -13.52
C GLU A 266 -14.06 6.68 -12.24
N LEU A 267 -12.72 6.56 -12.22
CA LEU A 267 -11.93 6.81 -10.99
C LEU A 267 -11.02 8.03 -11.10
N GLN A 268 -10.31 8.20 -12.20
CA GLN A 268 -9.30 9.25 -12.35
C GLN A 268 -9.94 10.63 -12.41
N THR A 269 -9.41 11.59 -11.65
CA THR A 269 -9.68 13.01 -11.82
C THR A 269 -8.39 13.77 -12.16
N PRO A 270 -8.46 15.04 -12.60
CA PRO A 270 -7.27 15.80 -12.99
C PRO A 270 -6.23 15.96 -11.88
N THR A 271 -6.63 16.01 -10.60
CA THR A 271 -5.71 16.25 -9.48
C THR A 271 -5.77 15.21 -8.36
N TRP A 272 -6.67 14.22 -8.47
CA TRP A 272 -6.84 13.12 -7.52
C TRP A 272 -7.60 11.96 -8.18
N MET A 273 -8.29 11.14 -7.38
CA MET A 273 -9.17 10.08 -7.87
C MET A 273 -10.36 9.86 -6.93
N HIS A 274 -11.42 9.27 -7.47
CA HIS A 274 -12.49 8.63 -6.72
C HIS A 274 -12.03 7.26 -6.21
N ALA A 275 -12.33 6.95 -4.95
CA ALA A 275 -12.15 5.63 -4.37
C ALA A 275 -13.23 4.66 -4.87
N LEU A 276 -14.48 5.10 -4.87
CA LEU A 276 -15.61 4.40 -5.45
C LEU A 276 -16.12 5.13 -6.70
N SER A 277 -16.43 4.41 -7.77
CA SER A 277 -17.08 5.02 -8.93
C SER A 277 -18.41 5.69 -8.56
N GLN A 278 -18.68 6.86 -9.13
CA GLN A 278 -19.99 7.53 -9.03
C GLN A 278 -21.14 6.69 -9.62
N ARG A 279 -20.82 5.67 -10.43
CA ARG A 279 -21.78 4.74 -11.03
C ARG A 279 -22.01 3.49 -10.18
N ASP A 280 -21.30 3.36 -9.05
CA ASP A 280 -21.55 2.29 -8.10
C ASP A 280 -22.88 2.55 -7.35
N GLY A 281 -23.61 1.47 -7.05
CA GLY A 281 -24.85 1.57 -6.29
C GLY A 281 -24.66 2.11 -4.88
N ASP A 282 -23.45 2.03 -4.33
CA ASP A 282 -23.11 2.47 -2.98
C ASP A 282 -22.55 3.89 -2.90
N ALA A 283 -22.39 4.60 -4.03
CA ALA A 283 -21.81 5.94 -4.05
C ALA A 283 -22.55 6.95 -3.15
N THR A 284 -23.81 6.74 -2.82
CA THR A 284 -24.58 7.72 -2.03
C THR A 284 -24.80 7.33 -0.57
N THR A 285 -24.21 6.24 -0.09
CA THR A 285 -24.45 5.75 1.29
C THR A 285 -23.56 6.43 2.32
N SER A 286 -22.42 6.97 1.89
CA SER A 286 -21.52 7.78 2.71
C SER A 286 -20.86 8.88 1.87
N ILE A 287 -20.45 9.96 2.53
CA ILE A 287 -19.71 11.06 1.90
C ILE A 287 -18.26 11.17 2.39
N ARG A 288 -17.82 10.16 3.15
CA ARG A 288 -16.44 9.98 3.65
C ARG A 288 -15.43 9.90 2.50
N PRO A 289 -14.54 10.88 2.34
CA PRO A 289 -13.74 10.99 1.12
C PRO A 289 -12.57 10.03 1.03
N ASP A 290 -12.24 9.27 2.06
CA ASP A 290 -11.20 8.25 1.98
C ASP A 290 -11.62 7.02 1.17
N HIS A 291 -12.86 6.56 1.31
CA HIS A 291 -13.33 5.30 0.71
C HIS A 291 -14.45 5.47 -0.31
N GLN A 292 -15.10 6.63 -0.40
CA GLN A 292 -16.25 6.85 -1.27
C GLN A 292 -15.92 7.65 -2.53
N TRP A 293 -16.92 7.84 -3.39
CA TRP A 293 -16.76 8.63 -4.61
C TRP A 293 -16.39 10.09 -4.36
N THR A 294 -16.51 10.63 -3.15
CA THR A 294 -16.17 12.04 -2.90
C THR A 294 -14.66 12.30 -2.89
N GLY A 295 -13.82 11.26 -2.82
CA GLY A 295 -12.37 11.40 -2.69
C GLY A 295 -11.64 10.07 -2.82
N ALA A 296 -10.40 10.03 -2.35
CA ALA A 296 -9.71 8.78 -2.03
C ALA A 296 -8.71 8.95 -0.88
N TYR A 297 -8.40 7.86 -0.18
CA TYR A 297 -7.36 7.78 0.84
C TYR A 297 -6.00 8.18 0.28
N THR A 298 -5.19 8.86 1.09
CA THR A 298 -3.98 9.55 0.60
C THR A 298 -2.96 8.70 -0.13
N ALA A 299 -2.85 7.41 0.24
CA ALA A 299 -1.89 6.49 -0.35
C ALA A 299 -2.34 5.97 -1.72
N TRP A 300 -3.65 5.93 -1.97
CA TRP A 300 -4.22 5.21 -3.11
C TRP A 300 -3.88 5.84 -4.47
N PRO A 301 -3.77 7.17 -4.64
CA PRO A 301 -3.26 7.73 -5.89
C PRO A 301 -1.82 7.31 -6.19
N ALA A 302 -0.92 7.35 -5.21
CA ALA A 302 0.47 6.92 -5.37
C ALA A 302 0.55 5.43 -5.74
N MET A 303 -0.16 4.57 -5.01
CA MET A 303 -0.24 3.14 -5.31
C MET A 303 -0.89 2.85 -6.67
N THR A 304 -1.85 3.68 -7.10
CA THR A 304 -2.46 3.57 -8.43
C THR A 304 -1.43 3.92 -9.51
N VAL A 305 -0.61 4.96 -9.31
CA VAL A 305 0.51 5.27 -10.22
C VAL A 305 1.50 4.09 -10.30
N GLU A 306 1.85 3.47 -9.17
CA GLU A 306 2.71 2.28 -9.16
C GLU A 306 2.08 1.14 -9.97
N GLY A 307 0.80 0.86 -9.71
CA GLY A 307 0.04 -0.16 -10.41
C GLY A 307 0.01 0.07 -11.91
N LEU A 308 -0.26 1.31 -12.34
CA LEU A 308 -0.21 1.74 -13.74
C LEU A 308 1.15 1.45 -14.38
N CYS A 309 2.25 1.78 -13.70
CA CYS A 309 3.61 1.47 -14.19
C CYS A 309 3.84 -0.04 -14.31
N ARG A 310 3.48 -0.82 -13.28
CA ARG A 310 3.63 -2.29 -13.27
C ARG A 310 2.85 -3.00 -14.39
N ILE A 311 1.70 -2.46 -14.80
CA ILE A 311 0.92 -2.98 -15.94
C ILE A 311 1.27 -2.33 -17.29
N GLY A 312 2.36 -1.56 -17.36
CA GLY A 312 2.93 -1.03 -18.60
C GLY A 312 2.35 0.30 -19.07
N LYS A 313 1.63 1.03 -18.22
CA LYS A 313 0.93 2.29 -18.53
C LYS A 313 1.66 3.53 -18.01
N HIS A 314 2.99 3.49 -18.06
CA HIS A 314 3.90 4.56 -17.61
C HIS A 314 3.52 5.95 -18.12
N LYS A 315 3.19 6.10 -19.42
CA LYS A 315 2.81 7.41 -19.97
C LYS A 315 1.59 8.03 -19.27
N LEU A 316 0.58 7.21 -18.97
CA LEU A 316 -0.62 7.65 -18.26
C LEU A 316 -0.28 8.04 -16.81
N ALA A 317 0.53 7.22 -16.14
CA ALA A 317 1.04 7.49 -14.80
C ALA A 317 1.77 8.84 -14.72
N LEU A 318 2.75 9.08 -15.60
CA LEU A 318 3.56 10.31 -15.59
C LEU A 318 2.73 11.56 -15.88
N GLN A 319 1.77 11.48 -16.81
CA GLN A 319 0.87 12.60 -17.12
C GLN A 319 0.01 13.04 -15.94
N TRP A 320 -0.33 12.11 -15.05
CA TRP A 320 -1.19 12.40 -13.89
C TRP A 320 -0.45 13.06 -12.73
N LEU A 321 0.88 12.89 -12.65
CA LEU A 321 1.70 13.43 -11.55
C LEU A 321 1.63 14.95 -11.42
N GLU A 322 1.46 15.68 -12.52
CA GLU A 322 1.33 17.13 -12.45
C GLU A 322 0.11 17.55 -11.61
N GLY A 323 -1.00 16.82 -11.75
CA GLY A 323 -2.20 17.00 -10.95
C GLY A 323 -1.99 16.70 -9.49
N LEU A 324 -1.42 15.54 -9.19
CA LEU A 324 -1.12 15.10 -7.82
C LEU A 324 -0.14 16.06 -7.12
N ALA A 325 0.83 16.60 -7.84
CA ALA A 325 1.77 17.60 -7.31
C ALA A 325 1.07 18.91 -6.90
N ARG A 326 0.01 19.33 -7.60
CA ARG A 326 -0.74 20.53 -7.19
C ARG A 326 -1.46 20.32 -5.86
N THR A 327 -1.92 19.10 -5.56
CA THR A 327 -2.57 18.74 -4.29
C THR A 327 -1.62 18.93 -3.10
N ALA A 328 -0.33 18.64 -3.26
CA ALA A 328 0.71 18.87 -2.24
C ALA A 328 1.03 20.35 -1.93
N LYS A 329 0.33 21.32 -2.53
CA LYS A 329 0.48 22.76 -2.19
C LYS A 329 -0.21 23.14 -0.89
N GLN A 330 -0.99 22.25 -0.29
CA GLN A 330 -1.75 22.47 0.95
C GLN A 330 -1.00 21.98 2.22
N GLY A 331 0.32 21.78 2.13
CA GLY A 331 1.13 21.13 3.16
C GLY A 331 1.22 19.62 2.98
N PRO A 332 1.56 18.85 4.03
CA PRO A 332 1.43 17.39 4.00
C PRO A 332 0.05 16.96 3.51
N PHE A 333 -0.02 15.87 2.75
CA PHE A 333 -1.30 15.29 2.34
C PHE A 333 -2.11 14.91 3.59
N GLY A 334 -3.41 15.25 3.61
CA GLY A 334 -4.35 14.79 4.65
C GLY A 334 -4.71 13.32 4.52
N GLN A 335 -5.52 12.79 5.43
CA GLN A 335 -6.04 11.43 5.35
C GLN A 335 -6.70 11.14 3.99
N ALA A 336 -7.47 12.12 3.50
CA ALA A 336 -8.12 12.07 2.20
C ALA A 336 -8.20 13.46 1.56
N HIS A 337 -8.46 13.50 0.26
CA HIS A 337 -8.73 14.73 -0.48
C HIS A 337 -10.02 14.57 -1.27
N MET A 338 -10.78 15.67 -1.35
CA MET A 338 -12.00 15.78 -2.13
C MET A 338 -11.64 15.96 -3.60
N VAL A 339 -12.25 15.14 -4.45
CA VAL A 339 -12.21 15.33 -5.90
C VAL A 339 -12.94 16.61 -6.32
N GLU A 340 -12.52 17.20 -7.44
CA GLU A 340 -13.04 18.46 -7.95
C GLU A 340 -14.56 18.47 -8.18
N PRO A 341 -15.18 17.38 -8.68
CA PRO A 341 -16.64 17.29 -8.78
C PRO A 341 -17.38 17.36 -7.43
N ALA A 342 -16.74 16.96 -6.32
CA ALA A 342 -17.35 16.96 -4.99
C ALA A 342 -17.10 18.27 -4.23
N MET A 343 -15.93 18.87 -4.38
CA MET A 343 -15.59 20.14 -3.76
C MET A 343 -14.58 20.92 -4.61
N ALA A 344 -14.72 22.24 -4.65
CA ALA A 344 -13.81 23.11 -5.40
C ALA A 344 -12.34 22.88 -4.98
N SER A 345 -11.45 22.90 -5.97
CA SER A 345 -10.02 22.73 -5.76
C SER A 345 -9.42 23.88 -4.93
N GLU A 346 -8.31 23.60 -4.27
CA GLU A 346 -7.57 24.55 -3.44
C GLU A 346 -6.14 24.64 -3.98
N GLY A 347 -5.66 25.84 -4.32
CA GLY A 347 -4.34 26.03 -4.95
C GLY A 347 -4.15 25.32 -6.29
N GLY A 348 -5.25 24.95 -6.96
CA GLY A 348 -5.28 24.18 -8.20
C GLY A 348 -5.06 22.67 -8.04
N GLY A 349 -5.08 22.17 -6.80
CA GLY A 349 -5.04 20.74 -6.46
C GLY A 349 -6.32 20.27 -5.78
N ALA A 350 -6.46 18.97 -5.58
CA ALA A 350 -7.60 18.41 -4.87
C ALA A 350 -7.61 18.89 -3.43
N ARG A 351 -8.79 19.32 -2.96
CA ARG A 351 -8.88 19.98 -1.65
C ARG A 351 -8.75 18.95 -0.53
N LYS A 352 -7.93 19.25 0.47
CA LYS A 352 -7.86 18.41 1.67
C LYS A 352 -9.25 18.25 2.29
N ALA A 353 -9.61 17.02 2.63
CA ALA A 353 -10.90 16.73 3.23
C ALA A 353 -11.06 17.48 4.57
N PRO A 354 -12.23 18.08 4.86
CA PRO A 354 -12.48 18.69 6.16
C PRO A 354 -12.40 17.65 7.29
N SER A 355 -11.97 18.07 8.47
CA SER A 355 -11.99 17.23 9.66
C SER A 355 -13.37 17.11 10.28
N ASP A 356 -14.24 18.10 10.08
CA ASP A 356 -15.54 18.11 10.74
C ASP A 356 -16.46 16.99 10.25
N PHE A 357 -17.41 16.63 11.10
CA PHE A 357 -18.54 15.81 10.67
C PHE A 357 -19.22 16.46 9.46
N PRO A 358 -19.56 15.72 8.40
CA PRO A 358 -19.55 14.25 8.28
C PRO A 358 -18.30 13.63 7.63
N TYR A 359 -17.25 14.40 7.34
CA TYR A 359 -16.08 13.95 6.59
C TYR A 359 -15.00 13.28 7.45
N ILE A 360 -14.90 13.64 8.75
CA ILE A 360 -14.13 12.92 9.79
C ILE A 360 -12.68 12.61 9.35
N SER A 361 -12.04 13.48 8.57
CA SER A 361 -10.72 13.21 8.00
C SER A 361 -9.63 13.95 8.76
N ASP A 362 -8.58 13.23 9.18
CA ASP A 362 -7.43 13.86 9.83
C ASP A 362 -6.61 14.71 8.84
N TRP A 363 -6.07 15.83 9.33
CA TRP A 363 -5.41 16.84 8.51
C TRP A 363 -4.09 16.37 7.89
N ALA A 364 -3.42 15.39 8.51
CA ALA A 364 -2.24 14.75 7.96
C ALA A 364 -2.25 13.25 8.25
N CYS A 365 -1.65 12.48 7.34
CA CYS A 365 -1.51 11.04 7.46
C CYS A 365 -0.06 10.62 7.17
N VAL A 366 0.49 9.66 7.91
CA VAL A 366 1.87 9.20 7.70
C VAL A 366 2.09 8.55 6.34
N SER A 367 1.02 8.04 5.73
CA SER A 367 1.03 7.41 4.40
C SER A 367 1.35 8.36 3.24
N ASN A 368 1.68 9.63 3.53
CA ASN A 368 2.43 10.52 2.66
C ASN A 368 3.68 9.84 2.06
N GLY A 369 4.29 8.89 2.77
CA GLY A 369 5.49 8.17 2.32
C GLY A 369 5.26 7.32 1.07
N SER A 370 4.02 6.91 0.79
CA SER A 370 3.65 6.19 -0.45
C SER A 370 4.07 6.92 -1.72
N TYR A 371 4.09 8.25 -1.72
CA TYR A 371 4.57 9.05 -2.85
C TYR A 371 6.08 8.95 -3.05
N VAL A 372 6.83 8.72 -1.98
CA VAL A 372 8.28 8.49 -2.02
C VAL A 372 8.55 7.08 -2.55
N ASP A 373 7.83 6.08 -2.03
CA ASP A 373 7.85 4.70 -2.49
C ASP A 373 7.59 4.64 -4.01
N MET A 374 6.53 5.31 -4.47
CA MET A 374 6.17 5.43 -5.88
C MET A 374 7.29 6.02 -6.74
N ILE A 375 7.93 7.10 -6.29
CA ILE A 375 9.04 7.71 -7.05
C ILE A 375 10.22 6.75 -7.15
N ILE A 376 10.59 6.10 -6.04
CA ILE A 376 11.72 5.17 -6.00
C ILE A 376 11.44 3.96 -6.91
N GLU A 377 10.31 3.29 -6.72
CA GLU A 377 10.03 2.01 -7.38
C GLU A 377 9.54 2.15 -8.81
N SER A 378 8.78 3.21 -9.12
CA SER A 378 8.11 3.33 -10.43
C SER A 378 8.77 4.32 -11.37
N LEU A 379 9.28 5.45 -10.86
CA LEU A 379 9.93 6.45 -11.71
C LEU A 379 11.42 6.14 -11.87
N PHE A 380 12.14 6.00 -10.77
CA PHE A 380 13.53 5.51 -10.82
C PHE A 380 13.58 4.02 -11.18
N GLY A 381 12.44 3.32 -11.11
CA GLY A 381 12.31 1.94 -11.56
C GLY A 381 13.11 0.97 -10.70
N VAL A 382 13.33 1.30 -9.43
CA VAL A 382 14.16 0.51 -8.51
C VAL A 382 13.45 -0.81 -8.22
N ASN A 383 14.17 -1.90 -8.47
CA ASN A 383 13.76 -3.26 -8.10
C ASN A 383 14.80 -3.83 -7.14
N ALA A 384 14.61 -3.58 -5.84
CA ALA A 384 15.39 -4.20 -4.77
C ALA A 384 14.81 -5.58 -4.44
N THR A 385 15.64 -6.63 -4.49
CA THR A 385 15.21 -8.01 -4.23
C THR A 385 15.76 -8.51 -2.90
N LEU A 386 15.19 -9.60 -2.36
CA LEU A 386 15.69 -10.23 -1.14
C LEU A 386 17.12 -10.76 -1.31
N PHE A 387 17.40 -11.47 -2.42
CA PHE A 387 18.65 -12.23 -2.57
C PHE A 387 19.40 -12.00 -3.89
N ASP A 388 18.76 -11.35 -4.87
CA ASP A 388 19.20 -11.28 -6.27
C ASP A 388 19.72 -9.87 -6.65
N GLY A 389 20.07 -9.06 -5.64
CA GLY A 389 20.59 -7.70 -5.81
C GLY A 389 19.53 -6.63 -6.04
N VAL A 390 19.98 -5.46 -6.47
CA VAL A 390 19.15 -4.31 -6.81
C VAL A 390 19.41 -3.86 -8.25
N THR A 391 18.35 -3.63 -9.00
CA THR A 391 18.40 -3.06 -10.36
C THR A 391 17.55 -1.79 -10.45
N ALA A 392 17.73 -1.00 -11.50
CA ALA A 392 16.89 0.16 -11.76
C ALA A 392 16.57 0.26 -13.25
N THR A 393 15.32 0.55 -13.58
CA THR A 393 14.85 0.84 -14.94
C THR A 393 14.20 2.22 -14.99
N PRO A 394 15.00 3.30 -15.07
CA PRO A 394 14.52 4.68 -15.02
C PRO A 394 13.49 5.01 -16.11
N ARG A 395 12.41 5.72 -15.75
CA ARG A 395 11.30 6.15 -16.62
C ARG A 395 10.76 7.53 -16.22
N PHE A 396 11.64 8.52 -16.11
CA PHE A 396 11.30 9.90 -15.73
C PHE A 396 11.81 10.97 -16.72
N ASP A 397 12.31 10.54 -17.88
CA ASP A 397 12.89 11.37 -18.94
C ASP A 397 11.97 12.53 -19.37
N THR A 398 10.66 12.26 -19.42
CA THR A 398 9.65 13.29 -19.78
C THR A 398 9.40 14.33 -18.70
N LEU A 399 9.84 14.09 -17.45
CA LEU A 399 9.69 15.02 -16.33
C LEU A 399 10.98 15.79 -16.05
N ASP A 400 12.10 15.08 -16.03
CA ASP A 400 13.44 15.66 -15.87
C ASP A 400 14.52 14.61 -16.21
N PRO A 401 15.17 14.68 -17.40
CA PRO A 401 16.20 13.72 -17.79
C PRO A 401 17.46 13.77 -16.92
N ASP A 402 17.66 14.87 -16.18
CA ASP A 402 18.83 15.05 -15.29
C ASP A 402 18.55 14.63 -13.84
N ALA A 403 17.35 14.10 -13.54
CA ALA A 403 16.99 13.68 -12.20
C ALA A 403 17.89 12.53 -11.70
N LYS A 404 18.26 12.59 -10.42
CA LYS A 404 19.11 11.61 -9.75
C LYS A 404 18.54 11.21 -8.39
N LEU A 405 18.50 9.91 -8.13
CA LEU A 405 18.36 9.38 -6.78
C LEU A 405 19.76 9.07 -6.27
N LYS A 406 20.15 9.66 -5.15
CA LYS A 406 21.45 9.46 -4.52
C LYS A 406 21.27 8.75 -3.19
N ASN A 407 22.28 7.98 -2.80
CA ASN A 407 22.35 7.30 -1.51
C ASN A 407 21.15 6.38 -1.24
N LEU A 408 20.68 5.67 -2.27
CA LEU A 408 19.74 4.57 -2.06
C LEU A 408 20.50 3.45 -1.32
N HIS A 409 20.14 3.21 -0.07
CA HIS A 409 20.73 2.14 0.72
C HIS A 409 20.10 0.80 0.35
N TYR A 410 20.93 -0.21 0.12
CA TYR A 410 20.51 -1.60 -0.10
C TYR A 410 21.57 -2.54 0.48
N GLN A 411 21.19 -3.26 1.52
CA GLN A 411 21.97 -4.33 2.18
C GLN A 411 23.43 -3.93 2.44
N GLY A 412 23.63 -2.81 3.13
CA GLY A 412 24.96 -2.32 3.52
C GLY A 412 25.72 -1.55 2.43
N SER A 413 25.11 -1.33 1.26
CA SER A 413 25.72 -0.57 0.15
C SER A 413 24.85 0.60 -0.28
N ASN A 414 25.48 1.68 -0.74
CA ASN A 414 24.78 2.84 -1.29
C ASN A 414 24.85 2.84 -2.81
N TYR A 415 23.75 3.27 -3.43
CA TYR A 415 23.61 3.36 -4.88
C TYR A 415 23.14 4.75 -5.31
N SER A 416 23.56 5.13 -6.51
CA SER A 416 23.03 6.29 -7.22
C SER A 416 22.34 5.82 -8.49
N ILE A 417 21.18 6.40 -8.80
CA ILE A 417 20.41 6.12 -10.00
C ILE A 417 20.22 7.43 -10.77
N ASP A 418 20.50 7.37 -12.07
CA ASP A 418 20.27 8.43 -13.05
C ASP A 418 19.61 7.81 -14.30
N GLN A 419 19.41 8.59 -15.37
CA GLN A 419 18.81 8.08 -16.62
C GLN A 419 19.55 6.88 -17.26
N THR A 420 20.84 6.68 -16.93
CA THR A 420 21.66 5.57 -17.45
C THR A 420 21.50 4.28 -16.64
N GLY A 421 20.78 4.33 -15.51
CA GLY A 421 20.53 3.19 -14.64
C GLY A 421 21.16 3.36 -13.26
N ILE A 422 21.43 2.24 -12.60
CA ILE A 422 21.95 2.18 -11.24
C ILE A 422 23.48 2.00 -11.22
N LYS A 423 24.14 2.73 -10.32
CA LYS A 423 25.59 2.63 -10.06
C LYS A 423 25.83 2.52 -8.56
N ARG A 424 26.71 1.62 -8.15
CA ARG A 424 27.15 1.53 -6.76
C ARG A 424 27.98 2.77 -6.43
N GLY A 425 27.64 3.46 -5.34
CA GLY A 425 28.45 4.57 -4.84
C GLY A 425 29.80 4.07 -4.35
N SER A 426 30.85 4.87 -4.54
CA SER A 426 32.10 4.71 -3.80
C SER A 426 31.82 4.89 -2.31
N GLN A 427 32.38 4.03 -1.47
CA GLN A 427 32.42 4.30 -0.02
C GLN A 427 33.22 5.59 0.16
N GLU A 428 32.56 6.69 0.56
CA GLU A 428 33.24 7.87 1.10
C GLU A 428 33.56 7.66 2.58
#